data_AF-A0A5P9HRI0-F1
#
_entry.id   AF-A0A5P9HRI0-F1
#
_cell.length_a   1.000
_cell.length_b   1.000
_cell.length_c   1.000
_cell.angle_alpha   90.00
_cell.angle_beta   90.00
_cell.angle_gamma   90.00
#
_symmetry.space_group_name_H-M   'P 1'
#
loop_
_entity.id
_entity.type
_entity.pdbx_description
1 polymer ?
#
loop_
_entity_poly.entity_id
_entity_poly.type
_entity_poly.pdbx_seq_one_letter_code
_entity_poly.pdbx_strand_id
1 'polypeptide(L)'
;MNKLFVSSFLSFVILFLISLLTGYLYYGSMSVLSFINTSFIYASIFIFVSLLLLVTQKGFFDGITYGFRRIFASSQYDKELEEDVNKNMRPPSVLTQSLSIKPLLLGSIILFGAMLISLYFYYSN
;
A
#
# COMPACT_ATOMS: atom_id res chain seq x y z
N MET A 1 18.74 16.47 -7.61
CA MET A 1 18.22 15.12 -7.25
C MET A 1 16.75 15.01 -7.64
N ASN A 2 16.32 13.86 -8.15
CA ASN A 2 14.94 13.64 -8.56
C ASN A 2 14.01 13.64 -7.31
N LYS A 3 12.93 14.43 -7.30
CA LYS A 3 12.02 14.59 -6.15
C LYS A 3 11.45 13.24 -5.69
N LEU A 4 11.15 12.34 -6.63
CA LEU A 4 10.69 10.99 -6.34
C LEU A 4 11.72 10.20 -5.53
N PHE A 5 13.00 10.28 -5.88
CA PHE A 5 14.06 9.55 -5.21
C PHE A 5 14.21 9.99 -3.75
N VAL A 6 14.18 11.30 -3.50
CA VAL A 6 14.24 11.86 -2.13
C VAL A 6 13.06 11.39 -1.30
N SER A 7 11.84 11.44 -1.86
CA SER A 7 10.65 10.96 -1.16
C SER A 7 10.69 9.46 -0.87
N SER A 8 11.12 8.62 -1.83
CA SER A 8 11.26 7.18 -1.62
C SER A 8 12.30 6.85 -0.56
N PHE A 9 13.44 7.57 -0.57
CA PHE A 9 14.48 7.41 0.43
C PHE A 9 14.00 7.81 1.82
N LEU A 10 13.26 8.91 1.93
CA LEU A 10 12.65 9.33 3.19
C LEU A 10 11.65 8.28 3.70
N SER A 11 10.78 7.75 2.83
CA SER A 11 9.85 6.67 3.19
C SER A 11 10.60 5.42 3.69
N PHE A 12 11.68 5.03 3.02
CA PHE A 12 12.54 3.93 3.46
C PHE A 12 13.12 4.18 4.87
N VAL A 13 13.72 5.35 5.10
CA VAL A 13 14.34 5.69 6.40
C VAL A 13 13.29 5.66 7.51
N ILE A 14 12.10 6.22 7.27
CA ILE A 14 11.01 6.20 8.26
C ILE A 14 10.60 4.76 8.59
N LEU A 15 10.37 3.93 7.57
CA LEU A 15 9.96 2.53 7.79
C LEU A 15 11.06 1.70 8.47
N PHE A 16 12.32 1.95 8.12
CA PHE A 16 13.47 1.31 8.74
C PHE A 16 13.58 1.65 10.24
N LEU A 17 13.45 2.94 10.59
CA LEU A 17 13.46 3.38 11.98
C LEU A 17 12.28 2.82 12.77
N ILE A 18 11.08 2.78 12.18
CA ILE A 18 9.89 2.18 12.80
C ILE A 18 10.11 0.69 13.05
N SER A 19 10.67 -0.04 12.09
CA SER A 19 10.98 -1.46 12.23
C SER A 19 11.98 -1.72 13.36
N LEU A 20 13.03 -0.90 13.47
CA LEU A 20 14.00 -1.00 14.56
C LEU A 20 13.37 -0.68 15.92
N LEU A 21 12.62 0.42 16.01
CA LEU A 21 11.98 0.85 17.25
C LEU A 21 11.00 -0.20 17.76
N THR A 22 10.14 -0.72 16.88
CA THR A 22 9.17 -1.76 17.23
C THR A 22 9.84 -3.08 17.56
N GLY A 23 10.93 -3.42 16.87
CA GLY A 23 11.75 -4.60 17.19
C GLY A 23 12.34 -4.52 18.60
N TYR A 24 12.87 -3.35 18.96
CA TYR A 24 13.39 -3.12 20.31
C TYR A 24 12.29 -3.18 21.38
N LEU A 25 11.16 -2.50 21.15
CA LEU A 25 10.06 -2.46 22.13
C LEU A 25 9.40 -3.83 22.35
N TYR A 26 9.26 -4.64 21.30
CA TYR A 26 8.59 -5.94 21.38
C TYR A 26 9.51 -7.06 21.89
N TYR A 27 10.74 -7.14 21.38
CA TYR A 27 11.68 -8.22 21.72
C TYR A 27 12.63 -7.88 22.87
N GLY A 28 12.67 -6.63 23.34
CA GLY A 28 13.55 -6.15 24.41
C GLY A 28 15.05 -6.19 24.06
N SER A 29 15.41 -6.65 22.86
CA SER A 29 16.78 -6.77 22.38
C SER A 29 16.86 -6.49 20.89
N MET A 30 17.95 -5.83 20.47
CA MET A 30 18.26 -5.61 19.05
C MET A 30 19.02 -6.82 18.51
N SER A 31 18.28 -7.82 18.05
CA SER A 31 18.84 -8.96 17.33
C SER A 31 18.54 -8.86 15.83
N VAL A 32 19.36 -9.53 15.01
CA VAL A 32 19.11 -9.64 13.55
C VAL A 32 17.73 -10.28 13.29
N LEU A 33 17.34 -11.26 14.11
CA LEU A 33 16.04 -11.91 14.02
C LEU A 33 14.87 -10.97 14.32
N SER A 34 15.01 -10.11 15.33
CA SER A 34 14.01 -9.07 15.66
C SER A 34 13.82 -8.11 14.49
N PHE A 35 14.92 -7.67 13.88
CA PHE A 35 14.87 -6.81 12.69
C PHE A 35 14.20 -7.51 11.50
N ILE A 36 14.54 -8.77 11.21
CA ILE A 36 13.90 -9.56 10.14
C ILE A 36 12.39 -9.61 10.34
N ASN A 37 11.94 -9.95 11.55
CA ASN A 37 10.52 -10.12 11.84
C ASN A 37 9.74 -8.81 11.68
N THR A 38 10.21 -7.71 12.26
CA THR A 38 9.48 -6.44 12.19
C THR A 38 9.54 -5.84 10.79
N SER A 39 10.70 -5.86 10.13
CA SER A 39 10.83 -5.33 8.77
C SER A 39 10.01 -6.12 7.77
N PHE A 40 9.90 -7.45 7.90
CA PHE A 40 9.02 -8.28 7.09
C PHE A 40 7.56 -7.86 7.22
N ILE A 41 7.06 -7.67 8.45
CA ILE A 41 5.67 -7.26 8.70
C ILE A 41 5.38 -5.90 8.05
N TYR A 42 6.21 -4.89 8.34
CA TYR A 42 5.98 -3.54 7.80
C TYR A 42 6.12 -3.50 6.28
N ALA A 43 7.19 -4.08 5.72
CA ALA A 43 7.40 -4.10 4.29
C ALA A 43 6.26 -4.82 3.56
N SER A 44 5.83 -5.99 4.05
CA SER A 44 4.73 -6.75 3.43
C SER A 44 3.41 -5.99 3.45
N ILE A 45 3.04 -5.40 4.58
CA ILE A 45 1.81 -4.60 4.71
C ILE A 45 1.85 -3.41 3.74
N PHE A 46 2.95 -2.65 3.72
CA PHE A 46 3.04 -1.45 2.88
C PHE A 46 3.17 -1.76 1.39
N ILE A 47 3.85 -2.86 1.02
CA ILE A 47 3.85 -3.35 -0.37
C ILE A 47 2.43 -3.72 -0.78
N PHE A 48 1.73 -4.52 0.04
CA PHE A 48 0.38 -4.97 -0.26
C PHE A 48 -0.60 -3.80 -0.43
N VAL A 49 -0.63 -2.87 0.53
CA VAL A 49 -1.49 -1.68 0.47
C VAL A 49 -1.13 -0.81 -0.73
N SER A 50 0.16 -0.63 -1.01
CA SER A 50 0.60 0.19 -2.15
C SER A 50 0.21 -0.44 -3.49
N LEU A 51 0.34 -1.77 -3.63
CA LEU A 51 -0.11 -2.48 -4.82
C LEU A 51 -1.62 -2.43 -4.99
N LEU A 52 -2.38 -2.62 -3.91
CA LEU A 52 -3.84 -2.52 -3.93
C LEU A 52 -4.27 -1.12 -4.40
N LEU A 53 -3.70 -0.07 -3.79
CA LEU A 53 -3.99 1.31 -4.19
C LEU A 53 -3.57 1.60 -5.63
N LEU A 54 -2.46 1.03 -6.11
CA LEU A 54 -2.01 1.18 -7.50
C LEU A 54 -3.04 0.59 -8.46
N VAL A 55 -3.54 -0.61 -8.17
CA VAL A 55 -4.61 -1.26 -8.96
C VAL A 55 -5.90 -0.42 -8.91
N THR A 56 -6.26 0.15 -7.76
CA THR A 56 -7.39 1.08 -7.63
C THR A 56 -7.22 2.35 -8.45
N GLN A 57 -6.06 3.01 -8.37
CA GLN A 57 -5.78 4.21 -9.16
C GLN A 57 -5.78 3.96 -10.67
N LYS A 58 -5.53 2.72 -11.10
CA LYS A 58 -5.61 2.31 -12.51
C LYS A 58 -7.05 2.04 -12.99
N GLY A 59 -8.04 2.15 -12.13
CA GLY A 59 -9.46 2.01 -12.49
C GLY A 59 -9.97 0.57 -12.52
N PHE A 60 -9.20 -0.41 -12.02
CA PHE A 60 -9.67 -1.80 -11.95
C PHE A 60 -10.97 -1.92 -11.15
N PHE A 61 -11.03 -1.26 -9.98
CA PHE A 61 -12.24 -1.25 -9.15
C PHE A 61 -13.35 -0.34 -9.70
N ASP A 62 -13.05 0.60 -10.59
CA ASP A 62 -14.07 1.42 -11.23
C ASP A 62 -14.94 0.55 -12.15
N GLY A 63 -14.30 -0.35 -12.92
CA GLY A 63 -15.02 -1.29 -13.79
C GLY A 63 -15.92 -2.24 -13.00
N ILE A 64 -15.44 -2.75 -11.87
CA ILE A 64 -16.22 -3.58 -10.95
C ILE A 64 -17.41 -2.79 -10.39
N THR A 65 -17.17 -1.57 -9.89
CA THR A 65 -18.21 -0.71 -9.32
C THR A 65 -19.26 -0.35 -10.36
N TYR A 66 -18.84 -0.03 -11.59
CA TYR A 66 -19.75 0.24 -12.71
C TYR A 66 -20.59 -0.99 -13.08
N GLY A 67 -19.99 -2.18 -13.09
CA GLY A 67 -20.70 -3.44 -13.33
C GLY A 67 -21.81 -3.69 -12.31
N PHE A 68 -21.49 -3.58 -11.01
CA PHE A 68 -22.49 -3.70 -9.94
C PHE A 68 -23.57 -2.63 -10.07
N ARG A 69 -23.18 -1.37 -10.27
CA ARG A 69 -24.11 -0.25 -10.42
C ARG A 69 -25.10 -0.51 -11.55
N ARG A 70 -24.66 -0.99 -12.70
CA ARG A 70 -25.55 -1.31 -13.83
C ARG A 70 -26.56 -2.41 -13.49
N ILE A 71 -26.15 -3.44 -12.77
CA ILE A 71 -27.02 -4.56 -12.38
C ILE A 71 -28.06 -4.13 -11.35
N PHE A 72 -27.66 -3.33 -10.36
CA PHE A 72 -28.56 -2.86 -9.31
C PHE A 72 -29.45 -1.69 -9.77
N ALA A 73 -28.95 -0.80 -10.61
CA ALA A 73 -29.72 0.30 -11.18
C ALA A 73 -30.81 -0.19 -12.14
N SER A 74 -30.53 -1.22 -12.96
CA SER A 74 -31.57 -1.81 -13.83
C SER A 74 -32.71 -2.49 -13.05
N SER A 75 -32.54 -2.68 -11.74
CA SER A 75 -33.55 -3.22 -10.83
C SER A 75 -34.36 -2.13 -10.11
N GLN A 76 -34.01 -0.85 -10.23
CA GLN A 76 -34.73 0.24 -9.58
C GLN A 76 -35.92 0.69 -10.42
N TYR A 77 -37.07 0.86 -9.76
CA TYR A 77 -38.30 1.39 -10.38
C TYR A 77 -38.22 2.91 -10.61
N ASP A 78 -37.40 3.61 -9.82
CA ASP A 78 -37.29 5.06 -9.80
C ASP A 78 -36.11 5.54 -10.66
N LYS A 79 -36.45 6.10 -11.83
CA LYS A 79 -35.48 6.53 -12.86
C LYS A 79 -34.70 7.78 -12.47
N GLU A 80 -35.23 8.62 -11.57
CA GLU A 80 -34.50 9.80 -11.08
C GLU A 80 -33.36 9.39 -10.15
N LEU A 81 -33.62 8.41 -9.28
CA LEU A 81 -32.59 7.80 -8.42
C LEU A 81 -31.51 7.07 -9.24
N GLU A 82 -31.89 6.42 -10.34
CA GLU A 82 -30.94 5.80 -11.27
C GLU A 82 -30.02 6.85 -11.93
N GLU A 83 -30.56 7.98 -12.39
CA GLU A 83 -29.75 9.07 -12.95
C GLU A 83 -28.83 9.73 -11.92
N ASP A 84 -29.33 9.96 -10.70
CA ASP A 84 -28.58 10.58 -9.60
C ASP A 84 -27.42 9.68 -9.16
N VAL A 85 -27.71 8.41 -8.91
CA VAL A 85 -26.68 7.40 -8.63
C VAL A 85 -25.69 7.38 -9.77
N ASN A 86 -26.13 7.47 -11.04
CA ASN A 86 -25.27 7.42 -12.22
C ASN A 86 -24.34 8.62 -12.43
N LYS A 87 -24.81 9.83 -12.12
CA LYS A 87 -24.04 11.07 -12.31
C LYS A 87 -23.16 11.44 -11.12
N ASN A 88 -23.60 11.16 -9.90
CA ASN A 88 -22.99 11.78 -8.70
C ASN A 88 -22.04 10.87 -7.91
N MET A 89 -22.04 9.54 -8.16
CA MET A 89 -21.13 8.64 -7.46
C MET A 89 -19.70 8.74 -8.01
N ARG A 90 -18.75 9.08 -7.14
CA ARG A 90 -17.33 9.19 -7.50
C ARG A 90 -16.68 7.81 -7.61
N PRO A 91 -15.89 7.53 -8.67
CA PRO A 91 -15.22 6.25 -8.82
C PRO A 91 -14.08 6.09 -7.79
N PRO A 92 -13.79 4.85 -7.33
CA PRO A 92 -12.69 4.56 -6.42
C PRO A 92 -11.32 5.10 -6.86
N SER A 93 -11.03 5.12 -8.17
CA SER A 93 -9.77 5.66 -8.69
C SER A 93 -9.59 7.16 -8.39
N VAL A 94 -10.64 7.96 -8.54
CA VAL A 94 -10.61 9.42 -8.28
C VAL A 94 -10.42 9.70 -6.80
N LEU A 95 -11.02 8.89 -5.91
CA LEU A 95 -10.84 9.02 -4.47
C LEU A 95 -9.39 8.75 -4.03
N THR A 96 -8.69 7.87 -4.74
CA THR A 96 -7.32 7.48 -4.40
C THR A 96 -6.25 8.26 -5.16
N GLN A 97 -6.61 9.06 -6.16
CA GLN A 97 -5.67 9.72 -7.09
C GLN A 97 -4.77 10.77 -6.43
N SER A 98 -5.18 11.36 -5.31
CA SER A 98 -4.39 12.35 -4.55
C SER A 98 -3.23 11.72 -3.77
N LEU A 99 -3.26 10.40 -3.55
CA LEU A 99 -2.26 9.68 -2.77
C LEU A 99 -1.02 9.38 -3.62
N SER A 100 0.14 9.85 -3.15
CA SER A 100 1.43 9.53 -3.75
C SER A 100 1.91 8.15 -3.32
N ILE A 101 1.56 7.11 -4.07
CA ILE A 101 1.88 5.70 -3.74
C ILE A 101 3.34 5.35 -4.07
N LYS A 102 3.89 5.90 -5.15
CA LYS A 102 5.20 5.48 -5.69
C LYS A 102 6.34 5.57 -4.66
N PRO A 103 6.48 6.64 -3.85
CA PRO A 103 7.51 6.71 -2.82
C PRO A 103 7.38 5.63 -1.75
N LEU A 104 6.14 5.39 -1.31
CA LEU A 104 5.83 4.38 -0.28
C LEU A 104 6.14 2.97 -0.78
N LEU A 105 5.74 2.65 -2.02
CA LEU A 105 6.01 1.36 -2.65
C LEU A 105 7.51 1.11 -2.83
N LEU A 106 8.26 2.10 -3.32
CA LEU A 106 9.70 1.95 -3.50
C LEU A 106 10.41 1.82 -2.15
N GLY A 107 10.02 2.64 -1.16
CA GLY A 107 10.59 2.57 0.19
C GLY A 107 10.36 1.21 0.86
N SER A 108 9.16 0.64 0.72
CA SER A 108 8.82 -0.67 1.28
C SER A 108 9.50 -1.83 0.53
N ILE A 109 9.67 -1.75 -0.79
CA ILE A 109 10.46 -2.73 -1.57
C ILE A 109 11.93 -2.72 -1.13
N ILE A 110 12.52 -1.54 -0.92
CA ILE A 110 13.91 -1.43 -0.44
C ILE A 110 14.04 -2.05 0.96
N LEU A 111 13.09 -1.78 1.86
CA LEU A 111 13.06 -2.40 3.18
C LEU A 111 12.92 -3.93 3.10
N PHE A 112 12.07 -4.43 2.22
CA PHE A 112 11.92 -5.87 1.98
C PHE A 112 13.23 -6.49 1.47
N GLY A 113 13.93 -5.81 0.56
CA GLY A 113 15.26 -6.23 0.09
C GLY A 113 16.29 -6.29 1.22
N ALA A 114 16.33 -5.27 2.09
CA ALA A 114 17.21 -5.27 3.27
C ALA A 114 16.90 -6.42 4.24
N MET A 115 15.61 -6.73 4.42
CA MET A 115 15.16 -7.88 5.20
C MET A 115 15.65 -9.20 4.59
N LEU A 116 15.48 -9.41 3.28
CA LEU A 116 15.95 -10.61 2.59
C LEU A 116 17.47 -10.80 2.69
N ILE A 117 18.23 -9.71 2.55
CA ILE A 117 19.69 -9.72 2.74
C ILE A 117 20.01 -10.15 4.18
N SER A 118 19.33 -9.57 5.17
CA SER A 118 19.52 -9.92 6.59
C SER A 118 19.18 -11.39 6.88
N LEU A 119 18.09 -11.89 6.28
CA LEU A 119 17.66 -13.28 6.38
C LEU A 119 18.71 -14.24 5.82
N TYR A 120 19.28 -13.91 4.65
CA TYR A 120 20.35 -14.68 4.05
C TYR A 120 21.57 -14.77 4.97
N PHE A 121 22.03 -13.64 5.52
CA PHE A 121 23.16 -13.62 6.46
C PHE A 121 22.87 -14.34 7.78
N TYR A 122 21.61 -14.30 8.24
CA TYR A 122 21.20 -14.98 9.48
C TYR A 122 21.26 -16.50 9.36
N TYR A 123 20.91 -17.07 8.20
CA TYR A 123 20.97 -18.52 7.96
C TYR A 123 22.32 -19.00 7.39
N SER A 124 23.15 -18.09 6.87
CA SER A 124 24.48 -18.40 6.35
C SER A 124 25.58 -18.39 7.42
N ASN A 125 25.29 -17.89 8.63
CA ASN A 125 26.13 -18.05 9.83
C ASN A 125 25.60 -19.21 10.67
#